data_AF-A0A7J8H473-F1
#
_entry.id   AF-A0A7J8H473-F1
#
_cell.length_a   1.000
_cell.length_b   1.000
_cell.length_c   1.000
_cell.angle_alpha   90.00
_cell.angle_beta   90.00
_cell.angle_gamma   90.00
#
_symmetry.space_group_name_H-M   'P 1'
#
loop_
_entity.id
_entity.type
_entity.pdbx_description
1 polymer ?
#
loop_
_entity_poly.entity_id
_entity_poly.type
_entity_poly.pdbx_seq_one_letter_code
_entity_poly.pdbx_strand_id
1 'polypeptide(L)'
;MHFSWYWLWYTTKTCVGGLARKAWARLRLHRVNLIALQRRRDPEQVLLQCLPRHKVDATLRRLLERYHGPEPSDTVEMFEGEKFFAAFERGLDVDADRPDCVEGRVCFVFYSHLKNVKEVYVTTSLDRQAQAVRGQVSFYRGPVPEEVPEEAEAARQRRGADALWMATLPIKLPRLRGSEGLGRGAGLSLAPLNLGDAETGFLTQSNLLNVAGRLGPDWPAVALHLGLSYQELQRIRHEFRDDLDGQIRHMLFSWAERQAGQPGAVGRLVQALEQSDRRDVAQEVRAILELGCRKYQDGIRHTSLAPRDAAPPGASASQPPEPAQA
;
A
#
# COMPACT_ATOMS: atom_id res chain seq x y z
N MET A 1 -22.48 -38.49 19.81
CA MET A 1 -22.98 -37.31 20.53
C MET A 1 -23.27 -36.23 19.49
N HIS A 2 -24.53 -35.82 19.34
CA HIS A 2 -24.90 -34.71 18.45
C HIS A 2 -24.84 -33.39 19.24
N PHE A 3 -24.05 -32.44 18.76
CA PHE A 3 -24.11 -31.06 19.25
C PHE A 3 -25.29 -30.37 18.55
N SER A 4 -26.23 -29.87 19.34
CA SER A 4 -27.41 -29.17 18.86
C SER A 4 -27.78 -28.07 19.85
N TRP A 5 -28.40 -27.01 19.36
CA TRP A 5 -28.82 -25.88 20.17
C TRP A 5 -30.16 -26.19 20.82
N TYR A 6 -30.21 -26.13 22.15
CA TYR A 6 -31.44 -26.33 22.93
C TYR A 6 -31.93 -25.00 23.49
N TRP A 7 -33.23 -24.76 23.41
CA TRP A 7 -33.89 -23.56 23.92
C TRP A 7 -35.05 -23.95 24.84
N LEU A 8 -35.04 -23.46 26.08
CA LEU A 8 -36.16 -23.58 27.01
C LEU A 8 -37.10 -22.40 26.85
N TRP A 9 -38.40 -22.68 26.76
CA TRP A 9 -39.46 -21.66 26.66
C TRP A 9 -40.59 -21.92 27.66
N TYR A 10 -41.38 -20.89 27.94
CA TYR A 10 -42.63 -21.00 28.70
C TYR A 10 -43.71 -20.16 28.00
N THR A 11 -44.81 -20.78 27.61
CA THR A 11 -45.94 -20.10 26.94
C THR A 11 -47.27 -20.78 27.27
N THR A 12 -48.35 -20.02 27.17
CA THR A 12 -49.74 -20.50 27.31
C THR A 12 -50.39 -20.89 25.98
N LYS A 13 -49.68 -20.73 24.85
CA LYS A 13 -50.18 -21.05 23.50
C LYS A 13 -49.62 -22.38 22.99
N THR A 14 -50.45 -23.16 22.28
CA THR A 14 -50.14 -24.52 21.78
C THR A 14 -49.09 -24.55 20.65
N CYS A 15 -48.98 -23.49 19.84
CA CYS A 15 -48.00 -23.39 18.75
C CYS A 15 -46.81 -22.52 19.15
N VAL A 16 -45.76 -23.14 19.68
CA VAL A 16 -44.59 -22.41 20.17
C VAL A 16 -43.49 -22.26 19.11
N GLY A 17 -43.45 -23.14 18.09
CA GLY A 17 -42.44 -23.10 17.02
C GLY A 17 -42.36 -21.76 16.29
N GLY A 18 -43.50 -21.13 15.99
CA GLY A 18 -43.52 -19.79 15.37
C GLY A 18 -43.06 -18.66 16.31
N LEU A 19 -43.23 -18.81 17.62
CA LEU A 19 -42.78 -17.85 18.62
C LEU A 19 -41.27 -17.97 18.90
N ALA A 20 -40.71 -19.18 19.03
CA ALA A 20 -39.25 -19.32 19.09
C ALA A 20 -38.60 -18.85 17.81
N ARG A 21 -39.17 -19.18 16.63
CA ARG A 21 -38.61 -18.75 15.36
C ARG A 21 -38.54 -17.22 15.26
N LYS A 22 -39.58 -16.51 15.71
CA LYS A 22 -39.60 -15.04 15.81
C LYS A 22 -38.64 -14.51 16.87
N ALA A 23 -38.55 -15.13 18.04
CA ALA A 23 -37.63 -14.74 19.10
C ALA A 23 -36.17 -14.95 18.69
N TRP A 24 -35.87 -16.08 18.06
CA TRP A 24 -34.56 -16.44 17.52
C TRP A 24 -34.12 -15.48 16.42
N ALA A 25 -35.01 -15.17 15.47
CA ALA A 25 -34.74 -14.18 14.43
C ALA A 25 -34.47 -12.79 15.03
N ARG A 26 -35.22 -12.39 16.05
CA ARG A 26 -35.01 -11.10 16.75
C ARG A 26 -33.70 -11.03 17.54
N LEU A 27 -33.20 -12.15 18.04
CA LEU A 27 -31.93 -12.18 18.77
C LEU A 27 -30.72 -12.16 17.84
N ARG A 28 -30.86 -12.68 16.61
CA ARG A 28 -29.81 -12.62 15.58
C ARG A 28 -29.88 -11.37 14.70
N LEU A 29 -30.94 -10.57 14.82
CA LEU A 29 -31.12 -9.33 14.06
C LEU A 29 -30.44 -8.17 14.79
N HIS A 30 -29.43 -7.59 14.16
CA HIS A 30 -28.68 -6.46 14.67
C HIS A 30 -28.94 -5.21 13.85
N ARG A 31 -29.10 -4.09 14.56
CA ARG A 31 -29.10 -2.75 13.98
C ARG A 31 -27.66 -2.26 13.90
N VAL A 32 -27.17 -2.10 12.67
CA VAL A 32 -25.77 -1.79 12.37
C VAL A 32 -25.66 -0.50 11.59
N ASN A 33 -24.49 0.12 11.63
CA ASN A 33 -24.11 1.20 10.75
C ASN A 33 -22.86 0.80 9.98
N LEU A 34 -22.81 1.25 8.73
CA LEU A 34 -21.70 1.06 7.82
C LEU A 34 -20.86 2.33 7.85
N ILE A 35 -19.54 2.16 7.86
CA ILE A 35 -18.56 3.23 7.94
C ILE A 35 -17.58 3.03 6.80
N ALA A 36 -17.27 4.12 6.09
CA ALA A 36 -16.23 4.17 5.09
C ALA A 36 -15.39 5.42 5.34
N LEU A 37 -14.12 5.25 5.71
CA LEU A 37 -13.21 6.35 6.03
C LEU A 37 -11.90 6.19 5.26
N GLN A 38 -11.29 7.30 4.86
CA GLN A 38 -9.99 7.34 4.22
C GLN A 38 -8.90 7.62 5.25
N ARG A 39 -7.73 6.99 5.12
CA ARG A 39 -6.61 7.28 6.02
C ARG A 39 -6.11 8.70 5.77
N ARG A 40 -5.86 9.47 6.83
CA ARG A 40 -5.42 10.87 6.69
C ARG A 40 -4.08 11.03 5.98
N ARG A 41 -3.17 10.07 6.18
CA ARG A 41 -1.83 10.05 5.57
C ARG A 41 -1.82 9.48 4.16
N ASP A 42 -2.84 8.70 3.81
CA ASP A 42 -2.95 8.00 2.53
C ASP A 42 -4.42 7.89 2.11
N PRO A 43 -4.93 8.79 1.27
CA PRO A 43 -6.34 8.81 0.90
C PRO A 43 -6.77 7.62 0.03
N GLU A 44 -5.83 6.87 -0.54
CA GLU A 44 -6.10 5.65 -1.33
C GLU A 44 -6.37 4.46 -0.41
N GLN A 45 -5.90 4.51 0.84
CA GLN A 45 -6.23 3.50 1.82
C GLN A 45 -7.60 3.83 2.47
N VAL A 46 -8.59 3.01 2.16
CA VAL A 46 -9.97 3.12 2.66
C VAL A 46 -10.24 2.02 3.69
N LEU A 47 -10.71 2.43 4.86
CA LEU A 47 -11.23 1.56 5.91
C LEU A 47 -12.74 1.44 5.75
N LEU A 48 -13.20 0.21 5.55
CA LEU A 48 -14.61 -0.17 5.52
C LEU A 48 -14.93 -0.95 6.79
N GLN A 49 -16.00 -0.56 7.49
CA GLN A 49 -16.36 -1.20 8.74
C GLN A 49 -17.87 -1.29 8.93
N CYS A 50 -18.34 -2.44 9.43
CA CYS A 50 -19.72 -2.66 9.84
C CYS A 50 -19.79 -2.93 11.35
N LEU A 51 -20.57 -2.11 12.06
CA LEU A 51 -20.62 -2.11 13.53
C LEU A 51 -22.06 -2.07 14.04
N PRO A 52 -22.37 -2.76 15.16
CA PRO A 52 -23.62 -2.52 15.89
C PRO A 52 -23.75 -1.06 16.31
N ARG A 53 -24.96 -0.47 16.18
CA ARG A 53 -25.25 0.94 16.44
C ARG A 53 -24.67 1.48 17.75
N HIS A 54 -24.77 0.69 18.83
CA HIS A 54 -24.30 1.08 20.16
C HIS A 54 -22.76 1.21 20.28
N LYS A 55 -21.98 0.66 19.32
CA LYS A 55 -20.51 0.71 19.31
C LYS A 55 -19.96 1.79 18.37
N VAL A 56 -20.81 2.44 17.58
CA VAL A 56 -20.42 3.35 16.49
C VAL A 56 -19.70 4.57 17.05
N ASP A 57 -20.31 5.31 17.98
CA ASP A 57 -19.75 6.59 18.45
C ASP A 57 -18.40 6.46 19.15
N ALA A 58 -18.22 5.41 19.95
CA ALA A 58 -16.94 5.13 20.60
C ALA A 58 -15.85 4.76 19.58
N THR A 59 -16.21 3.96 18.57
CA THR A 59 -15.27 3.53 17.54
C THR A 59 -14.91 4.67 16.58
N LEU A 60 -15.90 5.45 16.17
CA LEU A 60 -15.73 6.59 15.27
C LEU A 60 -14.80 7.64 15.88
N ARG A 61 -14.98 8.00 17.16
CA ARG A 61 -14.08 8.94 17.87
C ARG A 61 -12.62 8.52 17.78
N ARG A 62 -12.32 7.23 17.99
CA ARG A 62 -10.96 6.69 17.86
C ARG A 62 -10.46 6.71 16.42
N LEU A 63 -11.33 6.41 15.45
CA LEU A 63 -10.94 6.37 14.04
C LEU A 63 -10.67 7.78 13.48
N LEU A 64 -11.41 8.80 13.91
CA LEU A 64 -11.25 10.17 13.41
C LEU A 64 -9.89 10.81 13.74
N GLU A 65 -9.13 10.25 14.68
CA GLU A 65 -7.73 10.64 14.94
C GLU A 65 -6.80 10.31 13.76
N ARG A 66 -7.04 9.19 13.07
CA ARG A 66 -6.16 8.64 12.03
C ARG A 66 -6.79 8.60 10.63
N TYR A 67 -8.11 8.66 10.57
CA TYR A 67 -8.92 8.58 9.37
C TYR A 67 -9.81 9.83 9.25
N HIS A 68 -10.31 10.10 8.05
CA HIS A 68 -11.23 11.17 7.72
C HIS A 68 -12.22 10.65 6.68
N GLY A 69 -13.48 11.08 6.74
CA GLY A 69 -14.49 10.62 5.80
C GLY A 69 -15.88 11.12 6.17
N PRO A 70 -16.91 10.64 5.44
CA PRO A 70 -18.30 10.98 5.70
C PRO A 70 -18.79 10.45 7.06
N GLU A 71 -19.96 10.92 7.46
CA GLU A 71 -20.68 10.37 8.59
C GLU A 71 -21.07 8.89 8.34
N PRO A 72 -21.25 8.08 9.40
CA PRO A 72 -21.74 6.71 9.27
C PRO A 72 -23.07 6.64 8.51
N SER A 73 -23.33 5.51 7.85
CA SER A 73 -24.60 5.29 7.17
C SER A 73 -25.78 5.36 8.13
N ASP A 74 -26.99 5.46 7.56
CA ASP A 74 -28.21 5.16 8.29
C ASP A 74 -28.18 3.75 8.89
N THR A 75 -29.04 3.53 9.87
CA THR A 75 -29.11 2.24 10.56
C THR A 75 -29.74 1.18 9.66
N VAL A 76 -28.99 0.12 9.38
CA VAL A 76 -29.42 -1.04 8.59
C VAL A 76 -29.63 -2.24 9.51
N GLU A 77 -30.63 -3.06 9.19
CA GLU A 77 -30.88 -4.32 9.90
C GLU A 77 -30.16 -5.48 9.19
N MET A 78 -29.31 -6.19 9.93
CA MET A 78 -28.50 -7.31 9.45
C MET A 78 -28.58 -8.52 10.38
N PHE A 79 -28.58 -9.72 9.81
CA PHE A 79 -28.51 -10.95 10.60
C PHE A 79 -27.06 -11.34 10.91
N GLU A 80 -26.85 -11.93 12.08
CA GLU A 80 -25.58 -12.57 12.44
C GLU A 80 -25.23 -13.64 11.38
N GLY A 81 -24.04 -13.58 10.78
CA GLY A 81 -23.58 -14.45 9.70
C GLY A 81 -23.98 -14.00 8.28
N GLU A 82 -24.75 -12.91 8.13
CA GLU A 82 -25.18 -12.42 6.81
C GLU A 82 -23.99 -11.87 6.00
N LYS A 83 -23.93 -12.26 4.72
CA LYS A 83 -22.93 -11.74 3.79
C LYS A 83 -23.37 -10.39 3.24
N PHE A 84 -22.42 -9.50 3.01
CA PHE A 84 -22.66 -8.24 2.33
C PHE A 84 -21.43 -7.82 1.55
N PHE A 85 -21.61 -6.90 0.60
CA PHE A 85 -20.59 -6.51 -0.35
C PHE A 85 -20.42 -5.00 -0.35
N ALA A 86 -19.20 -4.53 -0.55
CA ALA A 86 -18.89 -3.13 -0.81
C ALA A 86 -18.32 -3.00 -2.22
N ALA A 87 -18.99 -2.22 -3.07
CA ALA A 87 -18.53 -1.89 -4.41
C ALA A 87 -18.02 -0.45 -4.45
N PHE A 88 -16.89 -0.25 -5.12
CA PHE A 88 -16.39 1.08 -5.42
C PHE A 88 -16.94 1.53 -6.77
N GLU A 89 -17.45 2.75 -6.82
CA GLU A 89 -18.16 3.28 -7.99
C GLU A 89 -17.68 4.69 -8.33
N ARG A 90 -18.06 5.15 -9.53
CA ARG A 90 -17.76 6.49 -10.06
C ARG A 90 -16.24 6.74 -10.21
N GLY A 91 -15.55 5.80 -10.84
CA GLY A 91 -14.13 5.91 -11.18
C GLY A 91 -13.18 5.48 -10.08
N LEU A 92 -13.68 4.87 -9.01
CA LEU A 92 -12.89 4.14 -8.04
C LEU A 92 -13.02 2.64 -8.30
N ASP A 93 -11.92 1.93 -8.16
CA ASP A 93 -11.85 0.48 -8.27
C ASP A 93 -11.02 -0.11 -7.12
N VAL A 94 -11.14 -1.41 -6.90
CA VAL A 94 -10.38 -2.16 -5.90
C VAL A 94 -9.62 -3.29 -6.59
N ASP A 95 -8.46 -3.63 -6.05
CA ASP A 95 -7.66 -4.73 -6.58
C ASP A 95 -8.47 -6.05 -6.64
N ALA A 96 -8.62 -6.58 -7.84
CA ALA A 96 -9.36 -7.80 -8.15
C ALA A 96 -8.62 -9.07 -7.69
N ASP A 97 -7.30 -8.99 -7.49
CA ASP A 97 -6.47 -10.13 -7.07
C ASP A 97 -6.62 -10.46 -5.57
N ARG A 98 -7.38 -9.63 -4.83
CA ARG A 98 -7.68 -9.88 -3.41
C ARG A 98 -8.55 -11.12 -3.22
N PRO A 99 -8.22 -12.01 -2.27
CA PRO A 99 -8.96 -13.24 -2.03
C PRO A 99 -10.39 -13.01 -1.50
N ASP A 100 -10.66 -11.82 -0.99
CA ASP A 100 -11.95 -11.39 -0.48
C ASP A 100 -12.72 -10.47 -1.42
N CYS A 101 -12.21 -10.27 -2.63
CA CYS A 101 -12.89 -9.59 -3.72
C CYS A 101 -13.66 -10.62 -4.56
N VAL A 102 -14.95 -10.38 -4.77
CA VAL A 102 -15.81 -11.21 -5.62
C VAL A 102 -16.42 -10.27 -6.66
N GLU A 103 -16.11 -10.50 -7.94
CA GLU A 103 -16.61 -9.66 -9.05
C GLU A 103 -16.34 -8.15 -8.88
N GLY A 104 -15.16 -7.79 -8.37
CA GLY A 104 -14.79 -6.38 -8.12
C GLY A 104 -15.44 -5.77 -6.86
N ARG A 105 -16.06 -6.59 -6.01
CA ARG A 105 -16.70 -6.15 -4.76
C ARG A 105 -16.06 -6.80 -3.55
N VAL A 106 -15.80 -6.03 -2.52
CA VAL A 106 -15.23 -6.53 -1.27
C VAL A 106 -16.32 -7.25 -0.49
N CYS A 107 -16.17 -8.55 -0.29
CA CYS A 107 -17.12 -9.40 0.43
C CYS A 107 -16.89 -9.34 1.95
N PHE A 108 -17.94 -9.29 2.74
CA PHE A 108 -17.91 -9.31 4.20
C PHE A 108 -18.91 -10.33 4.75
N VAL A 109 -18.68 -10.78 5.98
CA VAL A 109 -19.64 -11.54 6.77
C VAL A 109 -19.82 -10.80 8.09
N PHE A 110 -21.05 -10.47 8.47
CA PHE A 110 -21.32 -9.74 9.69
C PHE A 110 -21.38 -10.67 10.91
N TYR A 111 -20.57 -10.38 11.93
CA TYR A 111 -20.70 -10.96 13.27
C TYR A 111 -20.63 -9.86 14.33
N SER A 112 -21.62 -9.78 15.21
CA SER A 112 -21.75 -8.70 16.21
C SER A 112 -20.64 -8.71 17.28
N HIS A 113 -20.04 -9.88 17.51
CA HIS A 113 -18.95 -10.10 18.45
C HIS A 113 -17.56 -9.92 17.83
N LEU A 114 -17.44 -9.91 16.49
CA LEU A 114 -16.18 -9.73 15.79
C LEU A 114 -16.03 -8.32 15.22
N LYS A 115 -14.80 -7.97 14.83
CA LYS A 115 -14.52 -6.73 14.12
C LYS A 115 -14.74 -6.96 12.63
N ASN A 116 -15.89 -6.53 12.11
CA ASN A 116 -16.18 -6.59 10.68
C ASN A 116 -15.52 -5.39 9.98
N VAL A 117 -14.18 -5.42 9.88
CA VAL A 117 -13.36 -4.34 9.33
C VAL A 117 -12.48 -4.85 8.19
N LYS A 118 -12.33 -4.06 7.14
CA LYS A 118 -11.38 -4.30 6.06
C LYS A 118 -10.74 -3.00 5.63
N GLU A 119 -9.43 -3.03 5.47
CA GLU A 119 -8.68 -1.95 4.85
C GLU A 119 -8.33 -2.37 3.42
N VAL A 120 -8.66 -1.50 2.48
CA VAL A 120 -8.50 -1.74 1.06
C VAL A 120 -7.83 -0.53 0.41
N TYR A 121 -7.04 -0.80 -0.61
CA TYR A 121 -6.47 0.24 -1.47
C TYR A 121 -7.40 0.43 -2.65
N VAL A 122 -7.78 1.68 -2.90
CA VAL A 122 -8.59 2.05 -4.06
C VAL A 122 -7.71 2.64 -5.14
N THR A 123 -7.93 2.19 -6.37
CA THR A 123 -7.29 2.72 -7.57
C THR A 123 -8.32 3.53 -8.37
N THR A 124 -7.83 4.33 -9.31
CA THR A 124 -8.68 5.05 -10.26
C THR A 124 -8.02 5.03 -11.62
N SER A 125 -8.80 4.75 -12.65
CA SER A 125 -8.39 4.88 -14.05
C SER A 125 -8.42 6.34 -14.55
N LEU A 126 -9.06 7.23 -13.80
CA LEU A 126 -9.14 8.66 -14.11
C LEU A 126 -7.85 9.39 -13.69
N ASP A 127 -7.41 10.35 -14.52
CA ASP A 127 -6.25 11.19 -14.25
C ASP A 127 -6.51 12.12 -13.05
N ARG A 128 -5.86 11.77 -11.93
CA ARG A 128 -5.90 12.53 -10.67
C ARG A 128 -5.06 13.80 -10.70
N GLN A 129 -4.20 14.00 -11.70
CA GLN A 129 -3.42 15.23 -11.84
C GLN A 129 -4.31 16.39 -12.29
N ALA A 130 -5.25 16.13 -13.20
CA ALA A 130 -6.21 17.12 -13.68
C ALA A 130 -7.30 17.47 -12.66
N GLN A 131 -7.87 16.47 -11.96
CA GLN A 131 -9.01 16.70 -11.07
C GLN A 131 -9.12 15.75 -9.87
N ALA A 132 -9.84 16.20 -8.84
CA ALA A 132 -10.10 15.38 -7.65
C ALA A 132 -11.18 14.38 -8.05
N VAL A 133 -10.92 13.10 -7.81
CA VAL A 133 -11.89 12.05 -8.16
C VAL A 133 -12.90 11.94 -7.03
N ARG A 134 -14.16 12.24 -7.34
CA ARG A 134 -15.30 12.06 -6.44
C ARG A 134 -15.90 10.69 -6.73
N GLY A 135 -15.51 9.72 -5.94
CA GLY A 135 -16.08 8.39 -5.98
C GLY A 135 -17.12 8.17 -4.89
N GLN A 136 -17.58 6.94 -4.80
CA GLN A 136 -18.42 6.49 -3.71
C GLN A 136 -18.17 5.01 -3.45
N VAL A 137 -18.49 4.57 -2.23
CA VAL A 137 -18.61 3.15 -1.92
C VAL A 137 -20.07 2.84 -1.64
N SER A 138 -20.61 1.87 -2.37
CA SER A 138 -22.00 1.42 -2.24
C SER A 138 -22.00 0.03 -1.61
N PHE A 139 -22.79 -0.14 -0.56
CA PHE A 139 -22.93 -1.40 0.15
C PHE A 139 -24.20 -2.12 -0.28
N TYR A 140 -24.07 -3.42 -0.55
CA TYR A 140 -25.13 -4.30 -1.00
C TYR A 140 -25.26 -5.51 -0.08
N ARG A 141 -26.47 -5.98 0.12
CA ARG A 141 -26.77 -7.25 0.78
C ARG A 141 -26.30 -8.41 -0.10
N GLY A 142 -25.76 -9.42 0.55
CA GLY A 142 -25.46 -10.70 -0.05
C GLY A 142 -26.52 -11.74 0.29
N PRO A 143 -26.25 -13.01 -0.04
CA PRO A 143 -27.15 -14.11 0.28
C PRO A 143 -27.38 -14.18 1.79
N VAL A 144 -28.65 -14.34 2.18
CA VAL A 144 -29.06 -14.53 3.57
C VAL A 144 -28.64 -15.94 4.02
N PRO A 145 -28.14 -16.13 5.25
CA PRO A 145 -27.79 -17.45 5.76
C PRO A 145 -29.01 -18.40 5.78
N GLU A 146 -28.81 -19.68 5.43
CA GLU A 146 -29.88 -20.68 5.35
C GLU A 146 -30.63 -20.89 6.67
N GLU A 147 -30.03 -20.52 7.81
CA GLU A 147 -30.68 -20.65 9.10
C GLU A 147 -31.76 -19.57 9.35
N VAL A 148 -31.81 -18.51 8.53
CA VAL A 148 -32.80 -17.43 8.69
C VAL A 148 -34.13 -17.82 8.01
N PRO A 149 -35.27 -17.75 8.73
CA PRO A 149 -36.57 -18.04 8.13
C PRO A 149 -36.98 -17.05 7.03
N GLU A 150 -37.55 -17.56 5.93
CA GLU A 150 -38.06 -16.76 4.80
C GLU A 150 -39.05 -15.66 5.22
N GLU A 151 -39.89 -15.90 6.24
CA GLU A 151 -40.83 -14.90 6.77
C GLU A 151 -40.12 -13.68 7.37
N ALA A 152 -38.96 -13.88 8.01
CA ALA A 152 -38.17 -12.81 8.61
C ALA A 152 -37.43 -12.00 7.54
N GLU A 153 -36.99 -12.66 6.47
CA GLU A 153 -36.44 -12.00 5.29
C GLU A 153 -37.50 -11.17 4.55
N ALA A 154 -38.67 -11.76 4.27
CA ALA A 154 -39.79 -11.10 3.59
C ALA A 154 -40.34 -9.89 4.38
N ALA A 155 -40.33 -9.95 5.70
CA ALA A 155 -40.70 -8.81 6.55
C ALA A 155 -39.74 -7.62 6.39
N ARG A 156 -38.46 -7.87 6.10
CA ARG A 156 -37.44 -6.84 5.87
C ARG A 156 -37.47 -6.30 4.44
N GLN A 157 -37.69 -7.16 3.44
CA GLN A 157 -37.70 -6.80 2.01
C GLN A 157 -38.89 -5.91 1.60
N ARG A 158 -39.96 -5.82 2.39
CA ARG A 158 -41.12 -4.95 2.11
C ARG A 158 -40.82 -3.44 2.17
N ARG A 159 -39.61 -3.03 2.55
CA ARG A 159 -39.16 -1.63 2.60
C ARG A 159 -38.22 -1.28 1.42
N GLY A 160 -38.79 -0.88 0.28
CA GLY A 160 -38.12 -0.01 -0.71
C GLY A 160 -37.49 -0.69 -1.94
N ALA A 161 -37.37 0.10 -3.02
CA ALA A 161 -37.27 -0.29 -4.43
C ALA A 161 -35.92 -0.83 -4.94
N ASP A 162 -34.96 -1.12 -4.06
CA ASP A 162 -33.72 -1.81 -4.42
C ASP A 162 -33.31 -2.73 -3.26
N ALA A 163 -33.89 -3.94 -3.24
CA ALA A 163 -33.90 -4.83 -2.07
C ALA A 163 -32.49 -5.19 -1.54
N LEU A 164 -31.49 -5.07 -2.41
CA LEU A 164 -30.10 -5.39 -2.12
C LEU A 164 -29.30 -4.17 -1.68
N TRP A 165 -29.64 -2.95 -2.06
CA TRP A 165 -28.88 -1.76 -1.66
C TRP A 165 -29.07 -1.45 -0.16
N MET A 166 -27.98 -1.10 0.52
CA MET A 166 -27.99 -0.77 1.96
C MET A 166 -27.68 0.70 2.22
N ALA A 167 -26.56 1.19 1.68
CA ALA A 167 -26.09 2.55 1.87
C ALA A 167 -25.03 2.90 0.83
N THR A 168 -24.90 4.18 0.51
CA THR A 168 -23.80 4.70 -0.30
C THR A 168 -23.11 5.80 0.47
N LEU A 169 -21.79 5.68 0.63
CA LEU A 169 -20.97 6.66 1.35
C LEU A 169 -19.99 7.32 0.36
N PRO A 170 -19.95 8.67 0.30
CA PRO A 170 -19.09 9.37 -0.64
C PRO A 170 -17.62 9.28 -0.22
N ILE A 171 -16.74 9.03 -1.19
CA ILE A 171 -15.29 8.95 -0.99
C ILE A 171 -14.62 9.90 -1.97
N LYS A 172 -13.59 10.63 -1.51
CA LYS A 172 -12.94 11.63 -2.36
C LYS A 172 -11.45 11.37 -2.40
N LEU A 173 -10.94 11.00 -3.58
CA LEU A 173 -9.51 11.06 -3.81
C LEU A 173 -9.13 12.51 -4.14
N PRO A 174 -8.31 13.17 -3.31
CA PRO A 174 -7.85 14.51 -3.63
C PRO A 174 -7.03 14.49 -4.93
N ARG A 175 -6.98 15.64 -5.61
CA ARG A 175 -6.08 15.85 -6.75
C ARG A 175 -4.68 15.42 -6.33
N LEU A 176 -4.05 14.56 -7.13
CA LEU A 176 -2.60 14.48 -7.10
C LEU A 176 -2.15 15.85 -7.58
N ARG A 177 -1.60 16.67 -6.69
CA ARG A 177 -1.07 17.96 -7.11
C ARG A 177 0.01 17.67 -8.15
N GLY A 178 -0.31 17.91 -9.43
CA GLY A 178 0.68 18.07 -10.46
C GLY A 178 1.68 19.11 -9.98
N SER A 179 2.96 18.83 -10.20
CA SER A 179 4.08 19.67 -9.81
C SER A 179 4.05 20.99 -10.59
N GLU A 180 3.16 21.91 -10.23
CA GLU A 180 3.20 23.30 -10.67
C GLU A 180 3.00 24.21 -9.45
N GLY A 181 4.11 24.80 -9.01
CA GLY A 181 4.14 25.92 -8.07
C GLY A 181 4.17 25.56 -6.59
N LEU A 182 5.39 25.51 -6.03
CA LEU A 182 5.73 25.74 -4.61
C LEU A 182 4.83 25.06 -3.56
N GLY A 183 5.22 23.85 -3.13
CA GLY A 183 4.72 23.28 -1.88
C GLY A 183 5.15 21.84 -1.68
N ARG A 184 6.30 21.66 -1.01
CA ARG A 184 6.82 20.39 -0.50
C ARG A 184 5.74 19.53 0.17
N GLY A 185 5.59 18.30 -0.33
CA GLY A 185 4.81 17.22 0.28
C GLY A 185 5.15 15.90 -0.40
N ALA A 186 5.95 15.11 0.30
CA ALA A 186 6.37 13.72 0.08
C ALA A 186 5.65 12.89 -1.01
N GLY A 187 6.07 13.04 -2.26
CA GLY A 187 5.94 12.00 -3.28
C GLY A 187 7.31 11.76 -3.85
N LEU A 188 8.06 10.82 -3.27
CA LEU A 188 9.35 10.42 -3.83
C LEU A 188 9.07 9.81 -5.21
N SER A 189 9.66 10.39 -6.25
CA SER A 189 9.50 9.96 -7.63
C SER A 189 9.91 8.50 -7.77
N LEU A 190 9.04 7.69 -8.40
CA LEU A 190 9.29 6.30 -8.79
C LEU A 190 10.31 6.18 -9.95
N ALA A 191 10.88 7.30 -10.41
CA ALA A 191 11.99 7.24 -11.35
C ALA A 191 13.18 6.51 -10.68
N PRO A 192 13.85 5.57 -11.37
CA PRO A 192 15.02 4.90 -10.81
C PRO A 192 16.06 5.96 -10.44
N LEU A 193 16.26 6.18 -9.13
CA LEU A 193 17.32 7.04 -8.62
C LEU A 193 18.64 6.35 -8.90
N ASN A 194 19.23 6.66 -10.06
CA ASN A 194 20.59 6.28 -10.40
C ASN A 194 21.52 7.44 -10.02
N LEU A 195 22.04 7.39 -8.79
CA LEU A 195 23.08 8.33 -8.37
C LEU A 195 24.45 7.75 -8.73
N GLY A 196 25.24 8.50 -9.49
CA GLY A 196 26.61 8.12 -9.86
C GLY A 196 26.77 7.93 -11.36
N ASP A 197 27.95 7.44 -11.73
CA ASP A 197 28.38 7.21 -13.11
C ASP A 197 29.14 5.88 -13.22
N ALA A 198 29.52 5.52 -14.44
CA ALA A 198 30.24 4.28 -14.70
C ALA A 198 31.63 4.21 -14.02
N GLU A 199 32.20 5.35 -13.60
CA GLU A 199 33.51 5.43 -12.98
C GLU A 199 33.44 5.31 -11.46
N THR A 200 32.40 5.89 -10.84
CA THR A 200 32.20 5.96 -9.38
C THR A 200 31.24 4.90 -8.84
N GLY A 201 30.47 4.24 -9.71
CA GLY A 201 29.46 3.25 -9.38
C GLY A 201 28.08 3.86 -9.13
N PHE A 202 27.02 3.09 -9.41
CA PHE A 202 25.65 3.53 -9.23
C PHE A 202 25.11 3.12 -7.85
N LEU A 203 24.61 4.09 -7.09
CA LEU A 203 23.76 3.82 -5.93
C LEU A 203 22.32 3.70 -6.39
N THR A 204 21.75 2.52 -6.16
CA THR A 204 20.33 2.25 -6.40
C THR A 204 19.48 2.71 -5.22
N GLN A 205 18.17 2.79 -5.44
CA GLN A 205 17.17 3.01 -4.38
C GLN A 205 17.33 2.04 -3.19
N SER A 206 17.59 0.76 -3.46
CA SER A 206 17.79 -0.26 -2.41
C SER A 206 19.03 0.03 -1.55
N ASN A 207 20.10 0.56 -2.15
CA ASN A 207 21.30 0.95 -1.40
C ASN A 207 21.02 2.16 -0.50
N LEU A 208 20.30 3.16 -1.02
CA LEU A 208 19.86 4.33 -0.24
C LEU A 208 18.95 3.94 0.93
N LEU A 209 18.07 2.95 0.77
CA LEU A 209 17.24 2.43 1.87
C LEU A 209 18.07 1.74 2.95
N ASN A 210 19.07 0.95 2.58
CA ASN A 210 19.98 0.34 3.54
C ASN A 210 20.74 1.43 4.32
N VAL A 211 21.29 2.43 3.61
CA VAL A 211 21.95 3.59 4.23
C VAL A 211 21.00 4.32 5.19
N ALA A 212 19.75 4.55 4.79
CA ALA A 212 18.72 5.18 5.63
C ALA A 212 18.51 4.41 6.96
N GLY A 213 18.44 3.08 6.90
CA GLY A 213 18.26 2.25 8.09
C GLY A 213 19.44 2.29 9.08
N ARG A 214 20.62 2.77 8.65
CA ARG A 214 21.85 2.77 9.45
C ARG A 214 22.15 4.14 10.08
N LEU A 215 21.61 5.22 9.51
CA LEU A 215 21.86 6.61 9.93
C LEU A 215 21.37 6.94 11.35
N GLY A 216 20.24 6.37 11.78
CA GLY A 216 19.73 6.56 13.14
C GLY A 216 19.53 8.03 13.54
N PRO A 217 19.67 8.39 14.83
CA PRO A 217 19.35 9.73 15.33
C PRO A 217 20.32 10.83 14.86
N ASP A 218 21.48 10.47 14.30
CA ASP A 218 22.52 11.40 13.83
C ASP A 218 22.24 11.98 12.44
N TRP A 219 21.15 11.56 11.81
CA TRP A 219 20.73 12.03 10.50
C TRP A 219 20.66 13.57 10.34
N PRO A 220 20.36 14.39 11.38
CA PRO A 220 20.35 15.84 11.23
C PRO A 220 21.73 16.42 10.89
N ALA A 221 22.80 15.86 11.46
CA ALA A 221 24.17 16.29 11.16
C ALA A 221 24.48 16.00 9.67
N VAL A 222 24.16 14.79 9.23
CA VAL A 222 24.32 14.37 7.84
C VAL A 222 23.53 15.28 6.90
N ALA A 223 22.29 15.61 7.23
CA ALA A 223 21.46 16.51 6.42
C ALA A 223 22.09 17.90 6.24
N LEU A 224 22.69 18.46 7.30
CA LEU A 224 23.38 19.76 7.22
C LEU A 224 24.63 19.68 6.33
N HIS A 225 25.43 18.61 6.45
CA HIS A 225 26.59 18.38 5.59
C HIS A 225 26.22 18.09 4.13
N LEU A 226 25.02 17.55 3.88
CA LEU A 226 24.43 17.40 2.55
C LEU A 226 23.86 18.72 1.98
N GLY A 227 23.95 19.82 2.71
CA GLY A 227 23.53 21.15 2.29
C GLY A 227 22.04 21.45 2.48
N LEU A 228 21.32 20.67 3.30
CA LEU A 228 19.96 21.04 3.69
C LEU A 228 20.01 22.19 4.70
N SER A 229 19.09 23.14 4.55
CA SER A 229 18.94 24.24 5.51
C SER A 229 18.29 23.76 6.80
N TYR A 230 18.53 24.49 7.89
CA TYR A 230 17.91 24.21 9.18
C TYR A 230 16.37 24.27 9.13
N GLN A 231 15.79 25.16 8.31
CA GLN A 231 14.35 25.25 8.11
C GLN A 231 13.76 23.97 7.49
N GLU A 232 14.48 23.37 6.55
CA GLU A 232 14.08 22.11 5.91
C GLU A 232 14.13 20.95 6.89
N LEU A 233 15.17 20.94 7.72
CA LEU A 233 15.36 19.95 8.76
C LEU A 233 14.24 20.01 9.81
N GLN A 234 13.87 21.21 10.26
CA GLN A 234 12.74 21.42 11.17
C GLN A 234 11.41 21.00 10.54
N ARG A 235 11.20 21.29 9.25
CA ARG A 235 10.00 20.84 8.54
C ARG A 235 9.93 19.31 8.48
N ILE A 236 11.03 18.64 8.13
CA ILE A 236 11.10 17.17 8.08
C ILE A 236 10.82 16.58 9.47
N ARG A 237 11.42 17.14 10.52
CA ARG A 237 11.15 16.71 11.91
C ARG A 237 9.70 16.91 12.32
N HIS A 238 9.07 17.99 11.89
CA HIS A 238 7.66 18.25 12.20
C HIS A 238 6.71 17.29 11.44
N GLU A 239 6.99 17.10 10.15
CA GLU A 239 6.20 16.25 9.24
C GLU A 239 6.26 14.77 9.64
N PHE A 240 7.42 14.30 10.09
CA PHE A 240 7.69 12.92 10.49
C PHE A 240 8.00 12.77 11.99
N ARG A 241 7.37 13.58 12.84
CA ARG A 241 7.71 13.70 14.28
C ARG A 241 7.80 12.38 15.07
N ASP A 242 6.99 11.40 14.68
CA ASP A 242 6.87 10.09 15.35
C ASP A 242 7.52 8.94 14.54
N ASP A 243 8.25 9.26 13.46
CA ASP A 243 8.84 8.27 12.54
C ASP A 243 10.28 8.68 12.17
N LEU A 244 11.26 8.20 12.94
CA LEU A 244 12.68 8.48 12.69
C LEU A 244 13.11 7.96 11.32
N ASP A 245 12.73 6.73 10.97
CA ASP A 245 13.02 6.16 9.65
C ASP A 245 12.37 6.97 8.54
N GLY A 246 11.17 7.50 8.76
CA GLY A 246 10.48 8.42 7.87
C GLY A 246 11.25 9.73 7.66
N GLN A 247 11.78 10.33 8.74
CA GLN A 247 12.63 11.52 8.66
C GLN A 247 13.86 11.26 7.80
N ILE A 248 14.56 10.16 8.05
CA ILE A 248 15.80 9.79 7.35
C ILE A 248 15.53 9.50 5.87
N ARG A 249 14.51 8.68 5.58
CA ARG A 249 14.13 8.35 4.20
C ARG A 249 13.74 9.60 3.44
N HIS A 250 12.88 10.45 4.01
CA HIS A 250 12.45 11.67 3.34
C HIS A 250 13.63 12.62 3.10
N MET A 251 14.54 12.76 4.08
CA MET A 251 15.75 13.56 3.94
C MET A 251 16.64 13.04 2.78
N LEU A 252 17.03 11.77 2.81
CA LEU A 252 17.96 11.19 1.84
C LEU A 252 17.39 11.17 0.43
N PHE A 253 16.12 10.79 0.26
CA PHE A 253 15.52 10.70 -1.05
C PHE A 253 15.23 12.09 -1.64
N SER A 254 14.75 13.05 -0.82
CA SER A 254 14.58 14.42 -1.30
C SER A 254 15.91 15.11 -1.64
N TRP A 255 17.03 14.65 -1.05
CA TRP A 255 18.36 15.04 -1.47
C TRP A 255 18.75 14.34 -2.77
N ALA A 256 18.60 13.01 -2.86
CA ALA A 256 18.96 12.20 -4.02
C ALA A 256 18.27 12.70 -5.29
N GLU A 257 16.98 13.05 -5.23
CA GLU A 257 16.23 13.62 -6.35
C GLU A 257 16.84 14.93 -6.86
N ARG A 258 17.32 15.81 -5.96
CA ARG A 258 18.00 17.06 -6.36
C ARG A 258 19.36 16.80 -7.00
N GLN A 259 19.97 15.66 -6.71
CA GLN A 259 21.28 15.28 -7.22
C GLN A 259 21.20 14.34 -8.42
N ALA A 260 20.00 13.88 -8.82
CA ALA A 260 19.82 13.00 -9.97
C ALA A 260 20.38 13.67 -11.23
N GLY A 261 21.29 12.99 -11.93
CA GLY A 261 21.97 13.51 -13.12
C GLY A 261 23.13 14.47 -12.85
N GLN A 262 23.45 14.77 -11.59
CA GLN A 262 24.63 15.59 -11.24
C GLN A 262 25.87 14.70 -11.02
N PRO A 263 27.03 15.01 -11.64
CA PRO A 263 28.25 14.26 -11.41
C PRO A 263 28.72 14.42 -9.95
N GLY A 264 29.30 13.35 -9.41
CA GLY A 264 29.88 13.34 -8.06
C GLY A 264 28.87 13.35 -6.90
N ALA A 265 27.57 13.10 -7.16
CA ALA A 265 26.56 13.01 -6.11
C ALA A 265 26.92 11.98 -5.02
N VAL A 266 27.42 10.82 -5.44
CA VAL A 266 27.87 9.74 -4.55
C VAL A 266 29.05 10.19 -3.67
N GLY A 267 30.01 10.91 -4.24
CA GLY A 267 31.14 11.48 -3.50
C GLY A 267 30.69 12.47 -2.43
N ARG A 268 29.70 13.33 -2.74
CA ARG A 268 29.09 14.26 -1.78
C ARG A 268 28.41 13.53 -0.62
N LEU A 269 27.72 12.41 -0.89
CA LEU A 269 27.11 11.59 0.16
C LEU A 269 28.17 10.99 1.10
N VAL A 270 29.21 10.40 0.53
CA VAL A 270 30.31 9.79 1.30
C VAL A 270 31.01 10.85 2.16
N GLN A 271 31.31 12.02 1.59
CA GLN A 271 31.94 13.12 2.31
C GLN A 271 31.07 13.62 3.46
N ALA A 272 29.75 13.78 3.24
CA ALA A 272 28.84 14.22 4.29
C ALA A 272 28.73 13.20 5.44
N LEU A 273 28.74 11.90 5.14
CA LEU A 273 28.78 10.84 6.15
C LEU A 273 30.07 10.89 6.97
N GLU A 274 31.22 11.10 6.33
CA GLU A 274 32.52 11.21 7.02
C GLU A 274 32.63 12.44 7.92
N GLN A 275 32.07 13.57 7.48
CA GLN A 275 32.02 14.81 8.26
C GLN A 275 31.06 14.74 9.45
N SER A 276 30.09 13.82 9.41
CA SER A 276 29.10 13.61 10.46
C SER A 276 29.46 12.48 11.42
N ASP A 277 30.74 12.10 11.48
CA ASP A 277 31.26 10.97 12.27
C ASP A 277 30.63 9.58 11.97
N ARG A 278 29.91 9.44 10.84
CA ARG A 278 29.32 8.18 10.37
C ARG A 278 30.21 7.47 9.35
N ARG A 279 31.47 7.29 9.73
CA ARG A 279 32.50 6.59 8.91
C ARG A 279 32.15 5.13 8.67
N ASP A 280 31.41 4.51 9.60
CA ASP A 280 30.85 3.17 9.48
C ASP A 280 29.95 3.04 8.23
N VAL A 281 29.02 3.98 8.07
CA VAL A 281 28.08 4.00 6.94
C VAL A 281 28.80 4.42 5.65
N ALA A 282 29.74 5.36 5.73
CA ALA A 282 30.55 5.76 4.58
C ALA A 282 31.36 4.60 3.99
N GLN A 283 31.96 3.76 4.84
CA GLN A 283 32.70 2.56 4.42
C GLN A 283 31.76 1.54 3.76
N GLU A 284 30.55 1.34 4.30
CA GLU A 284 29.54 0.45 3.72
C GLU A 284 29.14 0.91 2.32
N VAL A 285 28.90 2.21 2.14
CA VAL A 285 28.60 2.81 0.82
C VAL A 285 29.74 2.57 -0.17
N ARG A 286 31.00 2.77 0.24
CA ARG A 286 32.17 2.48 -0.60
C ARG A 286 32.26 1.01 -0.99
N ALA A 287 32.05 0.09 -0.06
CA ALA A 287 32.08 -1.34 -0.33
C ALA A 287 30.99 -1.76 -1.33
N ILE A 288 29.78 -1.19 -1.22
CA ILE A 288 28.68 -1.39 -2.18
C ILE A 288 29.11 -0.93 -3.59
N LEU A 289 29.75 0.24 -3.69
CA LEU A 289 30.19 0.80 -4.96
C LEU A 289 31.31 -0.02 -5.59
N GLU A 290 32.32 -0.40 -4.81
CA GLU A 290 33.41 -1.27 -5.28
C GLU A 290 32.88 -2.61 -5.80
N LEU A 291 31.91 -3.22 -5.11
CA LEU A 291 31.29 -4.47 -5.53
C LEU A 291 30.46 -4.28 -6.80
N GLY A 292 29.76 -3.15 -6.94
CA GLY A 292 29.03 -2.77 -8.15
C GLY A 292 29.97 -2.58 -9.36
N CYS A 293 31.06 -1.84 -9.18
CA CYS A 293 32.06 -1.59 -10.21
C CYS A 293 32.77 -2.88 -10.64
N ARG A 294 33.14 -3.77 -9.70
CA ARG A 294 33.75 -5.08 -10.03
C ARG A 294 32.80 -5.94 -10.84
N LYS A 295 31.54 -6.08 -10.41
CA LYS A 295 30.52 -6.84 -11.17
C LYS A 295 30.27 -6.27 -12.56
N TYR A 296 30.28 -4.94 -12.70
CA TYR A 296 30.15 -4.28 -13.99
C TYR A 296 31.35 -4.55 -14.90
N GLN A 297 32.58 -4.44 -14.38
CA GLN A 297 33.81 -4.74 -15.11
C GLN A 297 33.90 -6.22 -15.52
N ASP A 298 33.53 -7.13 -14.62
CA ASP A 298 33.50 -8.57 -14.90
C ASP A 298 32.41 -8.89 -15.93
N GLY A 299 31.24 -8.25 -15.86
CA GLY A 299 30.19 -8.35 -16.87
C GLY A 299 30.63 -7.87 -18.26
N ILE A 300 31.37 -6.76 -18.33
CA ILE A 300 31.99 -6.28 -19.57
C ILE A 300 33.00 -7.33 -20.07
N ARG A 301 33.90 -7.83 -19.21
CA ARG A 301 34.90 -8.85 -19.59
C ARG A 301 34.28 -10.15 -20.10
N HIS A 302 33.16 -10.60 -19.51
CA HIS A 302 32.44 -11.78 -19.96
C HIS A 302 31.68 -11.56 -21.27
N THR A 303 31.28 -10.33 -21.59
CA THR A 303 30.59 -9.99 -22.84
C THR A 303 31.58 -9.62 -23.96
N SER A 304 32.79 -9.18 -23.62
CA SER A 304 33.85 -8.77 -24.55
C SER A 304 34.85 -9.88 -24.94
N LEU A 305 34.59 -11.15 -24.57
CA LEU A 305 35.40 -12.30 -24.99
C LEU A 305 34.68 -13.16 -26.04
N ALA A 306 34.61 -12.62 -27.26
CA ALA A 306 34.82 -13.41 -28.46
C ALA A 306 35.56 -12.62 -29.55
N PRO A 307 36.87 -12.32 -29.40
CA PRO A 307 37.77 -12.30 -30.53
C PRO A 307 38.17 -13.75 -30.81
N ARG A 308 37.53 -14.38 -31.80
CA ARG A 308 38.12 -15.55 -32.45
C ARG A 308 39.18 -15.00 -33.41
N ASP A 309 40.39 -14.84 -32.92
CA ASP A 309 41.58 -14.82 -33.78
C ASP A 309 42.80 -15.28 -32.99
N ALA A 310 43.24 -16.50 -33.28
CA ALA A 310 44.65 -16.89 -33.37
C ALA A 310 44.74 -18.38 -33.70
N ALA A 311 45.22 -18.66 -34.93
CA ALA A 311 45.77 -19.94 -35.32
C ALA A 311 46.89 -20.40 -34.36
N PRO A 312 47.10 -21.71 -34.17
CA PRO A 312 48.28 -22.18 -33.44
C PRO A 312 49.50 -22.27 -34.38
N PRO A 313 50.71 -21.95 -33.90
CA PRO A 313 51.97 -22.30 -34.55
C PRO A 313 52.38 -23.73 -34.15
N GLY A 314 52.79 -24.54 -35.13
CA GLY A 314 53.35 -25.87 -34.90
C GLY A 314 54.09 -26.36 -36.14
N ALA A 315 55.40 -26.52 -36.01
CA ALA A 315 56.39 -26.68 -37.08
C ALA A 315 56.66 -28.15 -37.49
N SER A 316 57.40 -28.27 -38.62
CA SER A 316 58.16 -29.45 -39.16
C SER A 316 57.46 -30.16 -40.34
N ALA A 317 58.07 -30.46 -41.49
CA ALA A 317 59.45 -30.33 -41.99
C ALA A 317 59.49 -30.55 -43.52
N SER A 318 60.58 -30.11 -44.18
CA SER A 318 61.21 -30.65 -45.43
C SER A 318 60.39 -30.53 -46.73
N GLN A 319 60.81 -29.92 -47.86
CA GLN A 319 62.07 -29.86 -48.62
C GLN A 319 61.94 -28.81 -49.77
N PRO A 320 63.02 -28.21 -50.31
CA PRO A 320 63.08 -27.65 -51.67
C PRO A 320 63.83 -28.62 -52.63
N PRO A 321 64.10 -28.32 -53.94
CA PRO A 321 63.76 -27.17 -54.79
C PRO A 321 62.96 -27.62 -56.06
N GLU A 322 62.53 -26.77 -57.00
CA GLU A 322 63.30 -26.30 -58.18
C GLU A 322 62.33 -25.54 -59.13
N PRO A 323 62.79 -24.52 -59.88
CA PRO A 323 61.93 -23.68 -60.72
C PRO A 323 61.81 -24.22 -62.14
N ALA A 324 60.68 -23.96 -62.81
CA ALA A 324 60.59 -24.06 -64.26
C ALA A 324 59.80 -22.89 -64.83
N GLN A 325 60.48 -22.14 -65.68
CA GLN A 325 59.95 -21.10 -66.57
C GLN A 325 58.97 -21.72 -67.58
N ALA A 326 57.91 -20.99 -67.92
CA ALA A 326 57.50 -20.64 -69.29
C ALA A 326 56.26 -19.73 -69.23
#